data_AF-A0AA38IPD6-F1
#
_entry.id   AF-A0AA38IPD6-F1
#
_cell.length_a   1.000
_cell.length_b   1.000
_cell.length_c   1.000
_cell.angle_alpha   90.00
_cell.angle_beta   90.00
_cell.angle_gamma   90.00
#
_symmetry.space_group_name_H-M   'P 1'
#
loop_
_entity.id
_entity.type
_entity.pdbx_description
1 polymer ?
#
loop_
_entity_poly.entity_id
_entity_poly.type
_entity_poly.pdbx_seq_one_letter_code
_entity_poly.pdbx_strand_id
1 'polypeptide(L)'
;MVYSVKQDTFIVMSYNRNGTFENEEWVYSGTACKQEYRAKYRDLIIQETSLEAHIKDVINRLVRTGSVDNEKSPGRPSVSEQVVDDLRRLGKNLHL
;
A
#
# COMPACT_ATOMS: atom_id res chain seq x y z
N MET A 1 5.55 3.38 16.11
CA MET A 1 6.58 2.74 15.25
C MET A 1 6.70 3.56 13.99
N VAL A 2 7.91 3.87 13.55
CA VAL A 2 8.12 4.61 12.30
C VAL A 2 8.34 3.59 11.19
N TYR A 3 7.43 3.55 10.21
CA TYR A 3 7.59 2.73 9.02
C TYR A 3 8.48 3.46 8.02
N SER A 4 9.36 2.70 7.37
CA SER A 4 10.26 3.21 6.34
C SER A 4 9.54 3.34 5.00
N VAL A 5 10.02 4.24 4.14
CA VAL A 5 9.53 4.36 2.75
C VAL A 5 9.57 3.03 2.00
N LYS A 6 10.55 2.15 2.29
CA LYS A 6 10.62 0.80 1.70
C LYS A 6 9.46 -0.10 2.15
N GLN A 7 9.04 0.01 3.41
CA GLN A 7 7.89 -0.72 3.93
C GLN A 7 6.60 -0.18 3.34
N ASP A 8 6.45 1.13 3.23
CA ASP A 8 5.27 1.75 2.61
C ASP A 8 5.16 1.34 1.15
N THR A 9 6.26 1.45 0.39
CA THR A 9 6.32 1.01 -1.01
C THR A 9 5.93 -0.47 -1.14
N PHE A 10 6.41 -1.32 -0.22
CA PHE A 10 6.02 -2.72 -0.22
C PHE A 10 4.53 -2.91 0.06
N ILE A 11 3.95 -2.20 1.04
CA ILE A 11 2.52 -2.26 1.35
C ILE A 11 1.71 -1.90 0.10
N VAL A 12 2.07 -0.83 -0.59
CA VAL A 12 1.37 -0.39 -1.80
C VAL A 12 1.44 -1.44 -2.91
N MET A 13 2.64 -1.94 -3.20
CA MET A 13 2.81 -2.95 -4.24
C MET A 13 2.09 -4.24 -3.89
N SER A 14 2.20 -4.69 -2.64
CA SER A 14 1.55 -5.88 -2.11
C SER A 14 0.02 -5.76 -2.16
N TYR A 15 -0.53 -4.63 -1.72
CA TYR A 15 -1.97 -4.38 -1.73
C TYR A 15 -2.54 -4.38 -3.16
N ASN A 16 -1.90 -3.67 -4.10
CA ASN A 16 -2.31 -3.67 -5.51
C ASN A 16 -2.13 -5.04 -6.17
N ARG A 17 -1.06 -5.77 -5.82
CA ARG A 17 -0.81 -7.13 -6.34
C ARG A 17 -1.90 -8.10 -5.89
N ASN A 18 -2.40 -7.96 -4.66
CA ASN A 18 -3.46 -8.80 -4.12
C ASN A 18 -4.87 -8.32 -4.48
N GLY A 19 -5.01 -7.33 -5.37
CA GLY A 19 -6.29 -6.96 -5.95
C GLY A 19 -6.78 -8.04 -6.91
N THR A 20 -8.02 -8.48 -6.73
CA THR A 20 -8.77 -9.31 -7.69
C THR A 20 -9.84 -8.45 -8.36
N PHE A 21 -10.12 -8.71 -9.64
CA PHE A 21 -11.21 -8.06 -10.35
C PHE A 21 -12.43 -8.96 -10.28
N GLU A 22 -13.44 -8.53 -9.51
CA GLU A 22 -14.66 -9.30 -9.22
C GLU A 22 -15.86 -8.38 -9.35
N ASN A 23 -16.95 -8.84 -9.99
CA ASN A 23 -18.19 -8.06 -10.17
C ASN A 23 -17.98 -6.65 -10.74
N GLU A 24 -17.11 -6.52 -11.75
CA GLU A 24 -16.77 -5.24 -12.40
C GLU A 24 -16.03 -4.23 -11.48
N GLU A 25 -15.61 -4.66 -10.30
CA GLU A 25 -14.88 -3.85 -9.32
C GLU A 25 -13.54 -4.50 -8.92
N TRP A 26 -12.57 -3.67 -8.52
CA TRP A 26 -11.34 -4.16 -7.92
C TRP A 26 -11.54 -4.38 -6.42
N VAL A 27 -11.44 -5.63 -5.99
CA VAL A 27 -11.49 -6.04 -4.58
C VAL A 27 -10.07 -6.26 -4.08
N TYR A 28 -9.65 -5.46 -3.11
CA TYR A 28 -8.30 -5.54 -2.55
C TYR A 28 -8.30 -6.22 -1.18
N SER A 29 -7.48 -7.26 -1.02
CA SER A 29 -7.36 -7.98 0.24
C SER A 29 -6.28 -7.39 1.16
N GLY A 30 -6.70 -6.60 2.16
CA GLY A 30 -5.83 -6.15 3.24
C GLY A 30 -5.21 -7.32 4.02
N THR A 31 -5.93 -8.45 4.15
CA THR A 31 -5.44 -9.65 4.83
C THR A 31 -4.28 -10.31 4.08
N ALA A 32 -4.38 -10.45 2.76
CA ALA A 32 -3.29 -10.99 1.95
C ALA A 32 -2.05 -10.07 2.03
N CYS A 33 -2.26 -8.75 1.97
CA CYS A 33 -1.18 -7.79 2.13
C CYS A 33 -0.48 -7.91 3.51
N LYS A 34 -1.25 -8.10 4.59
CA LYS A 34 -0.70 -8.33 5.94
C LYS A 34 0.16 -9.59 6.00
N GLN A 35 -0.29 -10.68 5.40
CA GLN A 35 0.43 -11.96 5.38
C GLN A 35 1.76 -11.84 4.63
N GLU A 36 1.75 -11.21 3.44
CA GLU A 36 2.97 -10.98 2.66
C GLU A 36 3.95 -10.04 3.38
N TYR A 37 3.44 -9.02 4.07
CA TYR A 37 4.26 -8.13 4.88
C TYR A 37 4.96 -8.87 6.02
N ARG A 38 4.23 -9.72 6.75
CA ARG A 38 4.80 -10.57 7.81
C ARG A 38 5.83 -11.55 7.29
N ALA A 39 5.60 -12.14 6.11
CA ALA A 39 6.56 -13.05 5.50
C ALA A 39 7.86 -12.32 5.12
N LYS A 40 7.76 -11.12 4.55
CA LYS A 40 8.92 -10.32 4.13
C LYS A 40 9.70 -9.73 5.31
N TYR A 41 9.00 -9.27 6.34
CA TYR A 41 9.58 -8.60 7.50
C TYR A 41 9.43 -9.43 8.77
N ARG A 42 9.69 -10.74 8.67
CA ARG A 42 9.47 -11.72 9.77
C ARG A 42 10.23 -11.39 11.05
N ASP A 43 11.37 -10.71 10.92
CA ASP A 43 12.25 -10.37 12.03
C ASP A 43 11.80 -9.09 12.78
N LEU A 44 10.81 -8.37 12.24
CA LEU A 44 10.26 -7.19 12.88
C LEU A 44 9.10 -7.56 13.79
N ILE A 45 9.24 -7.23 15.07
CA ILE A 45 8.14 -7.34 16.04
C ILE A 45 7.17 -6.20 15.78
N ILE A 46 6.05 -6.51 15.13
CA ILE A 46 5.02 -5.55 14.75
C ILE A 46 3.68 -6.01 15.31
N GLN A 47 3.03 -5.12 16.07
CA GLN A 47 1.68 -5.36 16.58
C GLN A 47 0.68 -5.39 15.41
N GLU A 48 -0.23 -6.37 15.43
CA GLU A 48 -1.20 -6.57 14.35
C GLU A 48 -2.07 -5.35 14.09
N THR A 49 -2.59 -4.75 15.16
CA THR A 49 -3.41 -3.53 15.11
C THR A 49 -2.65 -2.35 14.54
N SER A 50 -1.36 -2.22 14.84
CA SER A 50 -0.50 -1.15 14.31
C SER A 50 -0.23 -1.33 12.82
N LEU A 51 0.00 -2.57 12.36
CA LEU A 51 0.20 -2.87 10.94
C LEU A 51 -1.07 -2.60 10.13
N GLU A 52 -2.23 -3.01 10.65
CA GLU A 52 -3.51 -2.81 9.99
C GLU A 52 -3.86 -1.33 9.86
N ALA A 53 -3.70 -0.57 10.94
CA ALA A 53 -3.89 0.88 10.92
C ALA A 53 -2.95 1.56 9.91
N HIS A 54 -1.69 1.13 9.85
CA HIS A 54 -0.70 1.68 8.93
C HIS A 54 -1.00 1.36 7.47
N ILE A 55 -1.38 0.12 7.15
CA ILE A 55 -1.81 -0.26 5.80
C ILE A 55 -2.99 0.59 5.36
N LYS A 56 -4.01 0.73 6.21
CA LYS A 56 -5.20 1.55 5.91
C LYS A 56 -4.82 3.01 5.64
N ASP A 57 -3.94 3.58 6.44
CA ASP A 57 -3.47 4.96 6.28
C ASP A 57 -2.70 5.16 4.97
N VAL A 58 -1.75 4.27 4.67
CA VAL A 58 -0.98 4.30 3.41
C VAL A 58 -1.91 4.20 2.20
N ILE A 59 -2.87 3.27 2.19
CA ILE A 59 -3.81 3.11 1.07
C ILE A 59 -4.74 4.32 0.93
N ASN A 60 -5.30 4.83 2.04
CA ASN A 60 -6.15 6.03 2.00
C ASN A 60 -5.40 7.24 1.43
N ARG A 61 -4.10 7.38 1.76
CA ARG A 61 -3.26 8.46 1.23
C ARG A 61 -3.08 8.34 -0.29
N LEU A 62 -2.80 7.14 -0.80
CA LEU A 62 -2.64 6.90 -2.24
C LEU A 62 -3.91 7.18 -3.04
N VAL A 63 -5.06 6.76 -2.51
CA VAL A 63 -6.36 7.03 -3.13
C VAL A 63 -6.61 8.54 -3.18
N ARG A 64 -6.29 9.26 -2.09
CA ARG A 64 -6.46 10.72 -2.03
C ARG A 64 -5.50 11.50 -2.93
N THR A 65 -4.29 11.01 -3.18
CA THR A 65 -3.31 11.68 -4.04
C THR A 65 -3.52 11.41 -5.53
N GLY A 66 -4.45 10.52 -5.90
CA GLY A 66 -4.71 10.16 -7.30
C GLY A 66 -3.55 9.40 -7.95
N SER A 67 -2.58 8.92 -7.14
CA SER A 67 -1.39 8.23 -7.64
C SER A 67 -1.73 6.84 -8.19
N VAL A 68 -2.87 6.28 -7.78
CA VAL A 68 -3.48 5.09 -8.39
C VAL A 68 -4.54 5.57 -9.37
N ASP A 69 -4.17 5.56 -10.66
CA ASP A 69 -5.05 5.96 -11.76
C ASP A 69 -6.10 4.84 -11.96
N ASN A 70 -7.21 4.91 -11.22
CA ASN A 70 -8.33 3.94 -11.33
C ASN A 70 -9.11 4.09 -12.66
N GLU A 71 -8.84 5.14 -13.44
CA GLU A 71 -9.64 5.53 -14.60
C GLU A 71 -9.15 4.99 -15.95
N LYS A 72 -8.00 4.30 -16.00
CA LYS A 72 -7.45 3.79 -17.28
C LYS A 72 -7.41 2.27 -17.32
N SER A 73 -8.49 1.71 -17.87
CA SER A 73 -8.66 0.33 -18.34
C SER A 73 -9.00 -0.74 -17.28
N PRO A 74 -9.67 -1.84 -17.69
CA PRO A 74 -9.93 -3.03 -16.85
C PRO A 74 -8.64 -3.84 -16.55
N GLY A 75 -7.48 -3.19 -16.61
CA GLY A 75 -6.17 -3.78 -16.35
C GLY A 75 -5.80 -3.67 -14.87
N ARG A 76 -4.87 -4.53 -14.44
CA ARG A 76 -4.34 -4.53 -13.07
C ARG A 76 -3.82 -3.13 -12.70
N PRO A 77 -4.16 -2.61 -11.50
CA PRO A 77 -3.61 -1.37 -10.98
C PRO A 77 -2.09 -1.42 -11.06
N SER A 78 -1.53 -0.60 -11.93
CA SER A 78 -0.09 -0.51 -12.12
C SER A 78 0.43 0.54 -11.15
N VAL A 79 1.28 0.13 -10.21
CA VAL A 79 2.00 1.07 -9.35
C VAL A 79 2.97 1.82 -10.25
N SER A 80 2.64 3.06 -10.62
CA SER A 80 3.50 3.90 -11.43
C SER A 80 4.71 4.38 -10.61
N GLU A 81 5.79 4.78 -11.29
CA GLU A 81 6.94 5.42 -10.60
C GLU A 81 6.49 6.68 -9.81
N GLN A 82 5.40 7.32 -10.25
CA GLN A 82 4.77 8.45 -9.58
C GLN A 82 4.22 8.08 -8.20
N VAL A 83 3.70 6.86 -8.00
CA VAL A 83 3.30 6.35 -6.67
C VAL A 83 4.49 6.26 -5.73
N VAL A 84 5.63 5.77 -6.22
CA VAL A 84 6.85 5.63 -5.42
C VAL A 84 7.40 7.01 -5.05
N ASP A 85 7.36 7.97 -5.96
CA ASP A 85 7.77 9.34 -5.71
C ASP A 85 6.82 10.10 -4.78
N ASP A 86 5.51 9.85 -4.86
CA ASP A 86 4.55 10.40 -3.91
C ASP A 86 4.76 9.80 -2.50
N LEU A 87 5.02 8.51 -2.38
CA LEU A 87 5.42 7.90 -1.10
C LEU A 87 6.72 8.49 -0.54
N ARG A 88 7.71 8.78 -1.40
CA ARG A 88 8.96 9.45 -0.99
C ARG A 88 8.71 10.89 -0.53
N ARG A 89 7.83 11.64 -1.20
CA ARG A 89 7.43 13.00 -0.81
C ARG A 89 6.66 12.99 0.50
N LEU A 90 5.75 12.05 0.68
CA LEU A 90 4.94 11.89 1.89
C LEU A 90 5.78 11.42 3.08
N GLY A 91 6.73 10.52 2.87
CA GLY A 91 7.67 10.07 3.91
C GLY A 91 8.59 11.18 4.42
N LYS A 92 8.89 12.21 3.60
CA LYS A 92 9.63 13.41 4.04
C LYS A 92 8.81 14.36 4.92
N ASN A 93 7.48 14.33 4.82
CA ASN A 93 6.57 15.16 5.62
C ASN A 93 6.20 14.53 6.98
N LEU A 94 6.73 13.35 7.31
CA LEU A 94 6.53 12.69 8.61
C LEU A 94 7.55 13.14 9.69
N HIS A 95 8.28 14.24 9.44
CA HIS A 95 9.20 14.88 10.39
C HIS A 95 8.64 16.18 11.01
N LEU A 96 7.32 16.23 11.25
CA LEU A 96 6.69 17.28 12.05
C LEU A 96 5.81 16.67 13.14
#